data_AF-A0A847A2M1-F1
#
_entry.id   AF-A0A847A2M1-F1
#
_cell.length_a   1.000
_cell.length_b   1.000
_cell.length_c   1.000
_cell.angle_alpha   90.00
_cell.angle_beta   90.00
_cell.angle_gamma   90.00
#
_symmetry.space_group_name_H-M   'P 1'
#
loop_
_entity.id
_entity.type
_entity.pdbx_description
1 polymer ?
#
loop_
_entity_poly.entity_id
_entity_poly.type
_entity_poly.pdbx_seq_one_letter_code
_entity_poly.pdbx_strand_id
1 'polypeptide(L)'
;AHTTSDDPTRYRESDELESWRQRDPIARFETYLRELGVGDDYFEQTQAEIEAEIRQVREAILTLPEPSQDSMFEHVYSDPHVLMTQQREWLEDYEASFSEQVTA
;
A
#
# COMPACT_ATOMS: atom_id res chain seq x y z
N ALA A 1 9.12 -12.95 -2.94
CA ALA A 1 10.05 -12.31 -2.01
C ALA A 1 9.32 -12.03 -0.71
N HIS A 2 10.04 -11.83 0.39
CA HIS A 2 9.44 -11.42 1.66
C HIS A 2 8.85 -10.00 1.57
N THR A 3 9.59 -9.08 0.95
CA THR A 3 9.15 -7.72 0.58
C THR A 3 9.76 -7.36 -0.78
N THR A 4 9.46 -6.16 -1.29
CA THR A 4 10.07 -5.65 -2.54
C THR A 4 11.58 -5.41 -2.43
N SER A 5 12.13 -5.33 -1.22
CA SER A 5 13.56 -5.11 -0.96
C SER A 5 14.36 -6.41 -0.79
N ASP A 6 13.69 -7.56 -0.90
CA ASP A 6 14.27 -8.87 -0.62
C ASP A 6 14.41 -9.72 -1.88
N ASP A 7 15.51 -10.49 -1.96
CA ASP A 7 15.75 -11.47 -3.02
C ASP A 7 15.75 -12.89 -2.43
N PRO A 8 14.64 -13.64 -2.58
CA PRO A 8 14.51 -14.98 -2.02
C PRO A 8 15.35 -16.02 -2.75
N THR A 9 15.83 -15.74 -3.97
CA THR A 9 16.67 -16.69 -4.71
C THR A 9 18.02 -16.92 -4.02
N ARG A 10 18.40 -16.06 -3.08
CA ARG A 10 19.60 -16.18 -2.26
C ARG A 10 19.51 -17.25 -1.17
N TYR A 11 18.31 -17.66 -0.79
CA TYR A 11 18.10 -18.52 0.39
C TYR A 11 16.94 -19.51 0.25
N ARG A 12 16.28 -19.59 -0.91
CA ARG A 12 15.20 -20.54 -1.18
C ARG A 12 15.40 -21.24 -2.52
N GLU A 13 15.25 -22.56 -2.50
CA GLU A 13 15.34 -23.40 -3.68
C GLU A 13 14.12 -23.26 -4.59
N SER A 14 14.32 -23.40 -5.90
CA SER A 14 13.24 -23.34 -6.89
C SER A 14 12.20 -24.44 -6.72
N ASP A 15 12.64 -25.65 -6.36
CA ASP A 15 11.77 -26.83 -6.26
C ASP A 15 10.75 -26.69 -5.12
N GLU A 16 11.15 -26.06 -4.02
CA GLU A 16 10.23 -25.75 -2.93
C GLU A 16 9.12 -24.82 -3.40
N LEU A 17 9.48 -23.74 -4.11
CA LEU A 17 8.53 -22.77 -4.65
C LEU A 17 7.54 -23.43 -5.62
N GLU A 18 8.02 -24.26 -6.54
CA GLU A 18 7.15 -24.98 -7.48
C GLU A 18 6.19 -25.93 -6.77
N SER A 19 6.65 -26.63 -5.73
CA SER A 19 5.78 -27.50 -4.94
C SER A 19 4.64 -26.74 -4.26
N TRP A 20 4.87 -25.48 -3.88
CA TRP A 20 3.84 -24.62 -3.29
C TRP A 20 2.92 -24.00 -4.34
N ARG A 21 3.43 -23.66 -5.53
CA ARG A 21 2.61 -23.19 -6.65
C ARG A 21 1.54 -24.22 -7.04
N GLN A 22 1.87 -25.50 -7.01
CA GLN A 22 0.92 -26.59 -7.26
C GLN A 22 -0.18 -26.72 -6.18
N ARG A 23 0.00 -26.06 -5.02
CA ARG A 23 -0.94 -26.06 -3.89
C ARG A 23 -1.67 -24.72 -3.77
N ASP A 24 -1.70 -23.93 -4.83
CA ASP A 24 -2.37 -22.63 -4.86
C ASP A 24 -3.85 -22.78 -4.41
N PRO A 25 -4.26 -22.14 -3.30
CA PRO A 25 -5.62 -22.24 -2.81
C PRO A 25 -6.64 -21.64 -3.78
N ILE A 26 -6.27 -20.66 -4.61
CA ILE A 26 -7.15 -20.03 -5.60
C ILE A 26 -7.46 -21.05 -6.70
N ALA A 27 -6.43 -21.66 -7.29
CA ALA A 27 -6.62 -22.70 -8.32
C ALA A 27 -7.40 -23.91 -7.79
N ARG A 28 -7.13 -24.31 -6.54
CA ARG A 28 -7.88 -25.40 -5.88
C ARG A 28 -9.36 -25.06 -5.71
N PHE A 29 -9.67 -23.84 -5.33
CA PHE A 29 -11.05 -23.41 -5.11
C PHE A 29 -11.80 -23.18 -6.44
N GLU A 30 -11.13 -22.63 -7.45
CA GLU A 30 -11.69 -22.55 -8.80
C GLU A 30 -12.09 -23.92 -9.33
N THR A 31 -11.22 -24.93 -9.20
CA THR A 31 -11.52 -26.31 -9.61
C THR A 31 -12.78 -26.82 -8.90
N TYR A 32 -12.89 -26.60 -7.59
CA TYR A 32 -14.07 -26.98 -6.82
C TYR A 32 -15.35 -26.26 -7.29
N LEU A 33 -15.30 -24.96 -7.58
CA LEU A 33 -16.45 -24.21 -8.10
C LEU A 33 -16.90 -24.72 -9.48
N ARG A 34 -15.95 -25.08 -10.34
CA ARG A 34 -16.24 -25.67 -11.65
C ARG A 34 -16.90 -27.04 -11.53
N GLU A 35 -16.48 -27.87 -10.57
CA GLU A 35 -17.16 -29.14 -10.25
C GLU A 35 -18.61 -28.93 -9.78
N LEU A 36 -18.91 -27.78 -9.17
CA LEU A 36 -20.27 -27.38 -8.79
C LEU A 36 -21.08 -26.75 -9.94
N GLY A 37 -20.50 -26.64 -11.14
CA GLY A 37 -21.18 -26.11 -12.33
C GLY A 37 -21.06 -24.60 -12.52
N VAL A 38 -20.14 -23.92 -11.81
CA VAL A 38 -19.83 -22.51 -12.08
C VAL A 38 -19.09 -22.40 -13.42
N GLY A 39 -19.65 -21.61 -14.33
CA GLY A 39 -19.12 -21.41 -15.68
C GLY A 39 -18.05 -20.32 -15.77
N ASP A 40 -17.39 -20.24 -16.93
CA ASP A 40 -16.34 -19.25 -17.22
C ASP A 40 -16.81 -17.80 -17.05
N ASP A 41 -18.05 -17.49 -17.43
CA ASP A 41 -18.66 -16.17 -17.29
C ASP A 41 -18.49 -15.57 -15.88
N TYR A 42 -18.60 -16.39 -14.83
CA TYR A 42 -18.44 -15.94 -13.45
C TYR A 42 -17.00 -15.48 -13.17
N PHE A 43 -16.01 -16.24 -13.61
CA PHE A 43 -14.60 -15.93 -13.39
C PHE A 43 -14.16 -14.72 -14.21
N GLU A 44 -14.61 -14.64 -15.46
CA GLU A 44 -14.35 -13.49 -16.34
C GLU A 44 -14.97 -12.21 -15.78
N GLN A 45 -16.22 -12.26 -15.32
CA GLN A 45 -16.87 -11.13 -14.68
C GLN A 45 -16.14 -10.70 -13.40
N THR A 46 -15.81 -11.66 -12.54
CA THR A 46 -15.09 -11.39 -11.28
C THR A 46 -13.74 -10.72 -11.55
N GLN A 47 -12.98 -11.22 -12.52
CA GLN A 47 -11.70 -10.63 -12.93
C GLN A 47 -11.87 -9.19 -13.43
N ALA A 48 -12.87 -8.95 -14.30
CA ALA A 48 -13.14 -7.63 -14.84
C ALA A 48 -13.56 -6.62 -13.75
N GLU A 49 -14.39 -7.05 -12.80
CA GLU A 49 -14.81 -6.24 -11.65
C GLU A 49 -13.60 -5.86 -10.77
N ILE A 50 -12.75 -6.84 -10.43
CA ILE A 50 -11.54 -6.61 -9.64
C ILE A 50 -10.56 -5.67 -10.35
N GLU A 51 -10.34 -5.85 -11.65
CA GLU A 51 -9.47 -4.98 -12.43
C GLU A 51 -9.97 -3.53 -12.46
N ALA A 52 -11.29 -3.34 -12.58
CA ALA A 52 -11.90 -2.02 -12.53
C ALA A 52 -11.71 -1.37 -11.14
N GLU A 53 -11.94 -2.13 -10.06
CA GLU A 53 -11.76 -1.66 -8.69
C GLU A 53 -10.29 -1.30 -8.40
N ILE A 54 -9.34 -2.17 -8.75
CA ILE A 54 -7.91 -1.91 -8.58
C ILE A 54 -7.49 -0.64 -9.34
N ARG A 55 -8.00 -0.43 -10.56
CA ARG A 55 -7.72 0.77 -11.35
C ARG A 55 -8.23 2.01 -10.63
N GLN A 56 -9.47 1.98 -10.14
CA GLN A 56 -10.08 3.09 -9.41
C GLN A 56 -9.31 3.41 -8.13
N VAL A 57 -8.97 2.39 -7.33
CA VAL A 57 -8.21 2.57 -6.08
C VAL A 57 -6.82 3.15 -6.38
N ARG A 58 -6.14 2.65 -7.41
CA ARG A 58 -4.83 3.18 -7.83
C ARG A 58 -4.93 4.65 -8.22
N GLU A 59 -5.91 5.03 -9.02
CA GLU A 59 -6.13 6.41 -9.44
C GLU A 59 -6.44 7.31 -8.23
N ALA A 60 -7.31 6.87 -7.33
CA ALA A 60 -7.63 7.60 -6.11
C ALA A 60 -6.37 7.81 -5.25
N ILE A 61 -5.54 6.80 -5.05
CA ILE A 61 -4.30 6.89 -4.27
C ILE A 61 -3.31 7.86 -4.92
N LEU A 62 -3.15 7.81 -6.24
CA LEU A 62 -2.22 8.68 -6.96
C LEU A 62 -2.67 10.15 -6.99
N THR A 63 -3.95 10.41 -6.75
CA THR A 63 -4.53 11.76 -6.69
C THR A 63 -4.79 12.25 -5.28
N LEU A 64 -4.41 11.47 -4.25
CA LEU A 64 -4.47 11.93 -2.87
C LEU A 64 -3.57 13.17 -2.70
N PRO A 65 -4.05 14.21 -2.00
CA PRO A 65 -3.18 15.32 -1.64
C PRO A 65 -2.06 14.83 -0.74
N GLU A 66 -0.89 15.46 -0.86
CA GLU A 66 0.18 15.23 0.10
C GLU A 66 -0.33 15.62 1.51
N PRO A 67 0.00 14.81 2.54
CA PRO A 67 -0.34 15.18 3.90
C PRO A 67 0.38 16.48 4.26
N SER A 68 -0.28 17.33 5.05
CA SER A 68 0.38 18.51 5.61
C SER A 68 1.59 18.09 6.43
N GLN A 69 2.69 18.83 6.37
CA GLN A 69 3.89 18.57 7.17
C GLN A 69 3.55 18.51 8.66
N ASP A 70 2.67 19.40 9.11
CA ASP A 70 2.07 19.46 10.44
C ASP A 70 1.52 18.13 10.98
N SER A 71 1.05 17.25 10.09
CA SER A 71 0.47 15.96 10.48
C SER A 71 1.48 15.05 11.16
N MET A 72 2.79 15.25 10.97
CA MET A 72 3.83 14.46 11.64
C MET A 72 3.86 14.66 13.16
N PHE A 73 3.31 15.77 13.66
CA PHE A 73 3.19 16.07 15.09
C PHE A 73 1.85 15.67 15.69
N GLU A 74 0.89 15.26 14.85
CA GLU A 74 -0.43 14.80 15.27
C GLU A 74 -0.37 13.34 15.74
N HIS A 75 -1.27 12.95 16.64
CA HIS A 75 -1.43 11.57 17.12
C HIS A 75 -0.21 10.91 17.80
N VAL A 76 0.86 11.66 18.11
CA VAL A 76 2.00 11.15 18.89
C VAL A 76 1.60 10.82 20.33
N TYR A 77 0.72 11.64 20.90
CA TYR A 77 0.08 11.43 22.19
C TYR A 77 -1.43 11.48 22.02
N SER A 78 -2.17 10.82 22.93
CA SER A 78 -3.63 10.89 22.97
C SER A 78 -4.14 12.29 23.29
N ASP A 79 -3.44 12.98 24.19
CA ASP A 79 -3.76 14.32 24.67
C ASP A 79 -2.77 15.35 24.10
N PRO A 80 -3.15 16.64 24.04
CA PRO A 80 -2.24 17.71 23.65
C PRO A 80 -0.95 17.67 24.47
N HIS A 81 0.18 17.62 23.78
CA HIS A 81 1.48 17.50 24.41
C HIS A 81 2.35 18.72 24.08
N VAL A 82 2.80 19.44 25.10
CA VAL A 82 3.52 20.72 24.97
C VAL A 82 4.72 20.64 24.04
N LEU A 83 5.50 19.55 24.09
CA LEU A 83 6.65 19.38 23.18
C LEU A 83 6.24 19.24 21.71
N MET A 84 5.07 18.65 21.40
CA MET A 84 4.62 18.54 20.01
C MET A 84 4.23 19.89 19.45
N THR A 85 3.62 20.75 20.28
CA THR A 85 3.34 22.15 19.92
C THR A 85 4.64 22.92 19.68
N GLN A 86 5.60 22.83 20.60
CA GLN A 86 6.88 23.55 20.47
C GLN A 86 7.69 23.10 19.25
N GLN A 87 7.70 21.80 18.93
CA GLN A 87 8.43 21.29 17.77
C GLN A 87 7.76 21.68 16.45
N ARG A 88 6.43 21.78 16.42
CA ARG A 88 5.68 22.31 15.29
C ARG A 88 6.02 23.78 15.03
N GLU A 89 5.90 24.62 16.05
CA GLU A 89 6.23 26.05 15.96
C GLU A 89 7.68 26.25 15.50
N TRP A 90 8.61 25.47 16.03
CA TRP A 90 10.01 25.51 15.61
C TRP A 90 10.21 25.14 14.13
N LEU A 91 9.49 24.12 13.61
CA LEU A 91 9.58 23.73 12.20
C LEU A 91 9.03 24.83 11.30
N GLU A 92 7.88 25.41 11.66
CA GLU A 92 7.28 26.54 10.93
C GLU A 92 8.26 27.73 10.81
N ASP A 93 8.87 28.14 11.93
CA ASP A 93 9.87 29.21 11.96
C ASP A 93 11.10 28.87 11.11
N TYR A 94 11.58 27.63 11.20
CA TYR A 94 12.72 27.16 10.42
C TYR A 94 12.44 27.21 8.92
N GLU A 95 11.30 26.70 8.46
CA GLU A 95 10.93 26.72 7.05
C GLU A 95 10.70 28.14 6.52
N ALA A 96 10.05 29.00 7.31
CA ALA A 96 9.86 30.41 6.98
C ALA A 96 11.19 31.13 6.73
N SER A 97 12.25 30.79 7.47
CA SER A 97 13.59 31.40 7.33
C SER A 97 14.23 31.21 5.95
N PHE A 98 13.84 30.17 5.19
CA PHE A 98 14.32 29.95 3.82
C PHE A 98 13.50 30.70 2.78
N SER A 99 12.24 31.02 3.07
CA SER A 99 11.36 31.74 2.16
C SER A 99 11.70 33.25 2.08
N GLU A 100 12.17 33.84 3.19
CA GLU A 100 12.65 35.23 3.24
C GLU A 100 13.98 35.44 2.48
N GLN A 101 14.78 34.40 2.29
CA GLN A 101 16.06 34.48 1.57
C GLN A 101 15.92 34.48 0.03
N VAL A 102 14.77 34.07 -0.52
CA VAL A 102 14.54 33.99 -1.97
C VAL A 102 14.00 35.32 -2.55
N THR A 103 13.58 36.26 -1.69
CA THR A 103 13.03 37.56 -2.11
C THR A 103 13.99 38.75 -1.94
N ALA A 104 15.25 38.51 -1.55
CA ALA A 104 16.33 39.50 -1.47
C ALA A 104 17.37 39.31 -2.59
#